data_AF-A0A2K1DXV4-F1
#
_entry.id   AF-A0A2K1DXV4-F1
#
_cell.length_a   1.000
_cell.length_b   1.000
_cell.length_c   1.000
_cell.angle_alpha   90.00
_cell.angle_beta   90.00
_cell.angle_gamma   90.00
#
_symmetry.space_group_name_H-M   'P 1'
#
loop_
_entity.id
_entity.type
_entity.pdbx_description
1 polymer ?
#
loop_
_entity_poly.entity_id
_entity_poly.type
_entity_poly.pdbx_seq_one_letter_code
_entity_poly.pdbx_strand_id
1 'polypeptide(L)' 'MRLKLMRRASVIHAVKCNNSLSFDLTQASSDELMRIKNLIEVAESEEAFTDIINQLNDWASEEPVASEGEIKQLLKK' A
#
# COMPACT_ATOMS: atom_id res chain seq x y z
N MET A 1 7.42 1.59 -13.60
CA MET A 1 7.32 1.06 -12.22
C MET A 1 6.37 1.87 -11.35
N ARG A 2 6.61 3.19 -11.18
CA ARG A 2 5.84 4.11 -10.34
C ARG A 2 4.32 3.93 -10.36
N LEU A 3 3.68 3.99 -11.53
CA LEU A 3 2.22 3.85 -11.63
C LEU A 3 1.69 2.52 -11.07
N LYS A 4 2.44 1.42 -11.26
CA LYS A 4 2.06 0.10 -10.72
C LYS A 4 2.14 0.09 -9.20
N LEU A 5 3.19 0.67 -8.63
CA LEU A 5 3.37 0.79 -7.17
C LEU A 5 2.32 1.70 -6.55
N MET A 6 2.04 2.85 -7.17
CA MET A 6 0.97 3.75 -6.74
C MET A 6 -0.38 3.04 -6.68
N ARG A 7 -0.75 2.32 -7.75
CA ARG A 7 -2.00 1.54 -7.78
C ARG A 7 -2.03 0.48 -6.68
N ARG A 8 -0.93 -0.24 -6.47
CA ARG A 8 -0.84 -1.26 -5.41
C ARG A 8 -0.99 -0.63 -4.03
N ALA A 9 -0.30 0.48 -3.75
CA ALA A 9 -0.42 1.20 -2.48
C ALA A 9 -1.85 1.67 -2.21
N SER A 10 -2.52 2.26 -3.22
CA SER A 10 -3.92 2.67 -3.11
C SER A 10 -4.87 1.50 -2.85
N VAL A 11 -4.62 0.35 -3.48
CA VAL A 11 -5.43 -0.86 -3.26
C VAL A 11 -5.21 -1.44 -1.87
N ILE A 12 -3.95 -1.51 -1.39
CA ILE A 12 -3.66 -1.95 -0.02
C ILE A 12 -4.41 -1.06 0.98
N HIS A 13 -4.33 0.26 0.84
CA HIS A 13 -5.07 1.20 1.66
C HIS A 13 -6.58 0.92 1.62
N ALA A 14 -7.17 0.80 0.42
CA ALA A 14 -8.60 0.54 0.28
C ALA A 14 -9.05 -0.75 0.98
N VAL A 15 -8.26 -1.83 0.88
CA VAL A 15 -8.53 -3.09 1.59
C VAL A 15 -8.41 -2.89 3.10
N LYS A 16 -7.36 -2.22 3.57
CA LYS A 16 -7.17 -1.94 5.01
C LYS A 16 -8.31 -1.10 5.59
N CYS A 17 -8.78 -0.08 4.89
CA CYS A 17 -9.94 0.71 5.31
C CYS A 17 -11.22 -0.13 5.37
N ASN A 18 -11.43 -1.03 4.40
CA ASN A 18 -12.58 -1.93 4.39
C ASN A 18 -12.53 -2.95 5.54
N ASN A 19 -11.32 -3.43 5.89
CA ASN A 19 -11.12 -4.44 6.91
C ASN A 19 -10.99 -3.84 8.33
N SER A 20 -10.79 -2.53 8.44
CA SER A 20 -10.69 -1.83 9.71
C SER A 20 -12.06 -1.62 10.36
N LEU A 21 -12.14 -1.83 11.67
CA LEU A 21 -13.26 -1.42 12.52
C LEU A 21 -13.00 -0.13 13.29
N SER A 22 -11.80 0.47 13.12
CA SER A 22 -11.35 1.66 13.85
C SER A 22 -11.01 2.81 12.91
N PHE A 23 -11.46 4.00 13.29
CA PHE A 23 -11.06 5.24 12.63
C PHE A 23 -9.55 5.46 12.73
N ASP A 24 -8.94 5.19 13.89
CA ASP A 24 -7.51 5.43 14.11
C ASP A 24 -6.64 4.55 13.22
N LEU A 25 -7.02 3.28 13.02
CA LEU A 25 -6.33 2.38 12.10
C LEU A 25 -6.50 2.81 10.63
N THR A 26 -7.67 3.39 10.31
CA THR A 26 -7.93 3.96 8.97
C THR A 26 -7.08 5.20 8.73
N GLN A 27 -6.94 6.07 9.73
CA GLN A 27 -6.09 7.25 9.67
C GLN A 27 -4.61 6.86 9.55
N ALA A 28 -4.13 5.92 10.37
CA ALA A 28 -2.77 5.40 10.27
C ALA A 28 -2.48 4.81 8.88
N SER A 29 -3.44 4.09 8.29
CA SER A 29 -3.34 3.59 6.91
C SER A 29 -3.28 4.73 5.88
N SER A 30 -4.01 5.83 6.09
CA SER A 30 -3.95 7.01 5.22
C SER A 30 -2.59 7.72 5.30
N ASP A 31 -2.04 7.85 6.50
CA ASP A 31 -0.72 8.47 6.71
C ASP A 31 0.38 7.64 6.03
N GLU A 32 0.30 6.32 6.14
CA GLU A 32 1.23 5.39 5.50
C GLU A 32 1.12 5.42 3.96
N LEU A 33 -0.10 5.53 3.42
CA LEU A 33 -0.31 5.75 1.98
C LEU A 33 0.41 7.02 1.49
N MET A 34 0.30 8.12 2.24
CA MET A 34 0.96 9.38 1.89
C MET A 34 2.48 9.26 1.97
N ARG A 35 3.01 8.57 2.99
CA ARG A 35 4.44 8.29 3.13
C ARG A 35 4.97 7.49 1.92
N ILE A 36 4.32 6.39 1.58
CA ILE A 36 4.72 5.53 0.44
C ILE A 36 4.60 6.28 -0.89
N LYS A 37 3.54 7.09 -1.08
CA LYS A 37 3.38 7.92 -2.27
C LYS A 37 4.58 8.84 -2.47
N ASN A 38 5.01 9.54 -1.42
CA ASN A 38 6.17 10.42 -1.48
C ASN A 38 7.44 9.64 -1.85
N LEU A 39 7.65 8.45 -1.26
CA LEU A 39 8.77 7.58 -1.62
C LEU A 39 8.75 7.18 -3.10
N ILE A 40 7.58 6.82 -3.64
CA ILE A 40 7.43 6.46 -5.06
C ILE A 40 7.74 7.64 -5.98
N GLU A 41 7.34 8.85 -5.60
CA GLU A 41 7.57 10.08 -6.38
C GLU A 41 9.06 10.42 -6.47
N VAL A 42 9.81 10.28 -5.37
CA VAL A 42 11.24 10.61 -5.32
C VAL A 42 12.19 9.45 -5.67
N ALA A 43 11.71 8.21 -5.77
CA ALA A 43 12.56 7.06 -6.09
C ALA A 43 13.11 7.16 -7.51
N GLU A 44 14.44 7.15 -7.68
CA GLU A 44 15.11 7.26 -8.99
C GLU A 44 15.85 5.98 -9.43
N SER A 45 16.03 5.01 -8.53
CA SER A 45 16.78 3.77 -8.79
C SER A 45 15.90 2.52 -8.69
N GLU A 46 16.34 1.43 -9.33
CA GLU A 46 15.68 0.12 -9.21
C GLU A 46 15.73 -0.43 -7.77
N GLU A 47 16.81 -0.17 -7.05
CA GLU A 47 16.95 -0.52 -5.63
C GLU A 47 15.88 0.18 -4.79
N ALA A 48 15.69 1.49 -4.97
CA ALA A 48 14.64 2.24 -4.26
C ALA A 48 13.23 1.69 -4.56
N PHE A 49 12.96 1.29 -5.80
CA PHE A 49 11.70 0.65 -6.14
C PHE A 49 11.54 -0.73 -5.49
N THR A 50 12.63 -1.49 -5.35
CA THR A 50 12.63 -2.79 -4.67
C THR A 50 12.32 -2.61 -3.18
N ASP A 51 12.92 -1.62 -2.54
CA ASP A 51 12.64 -1.29 -1.14
C ASP A 51 11.19 -0.88 -0.91
N ILE A 52 10.62 -0.11 -1.84
CA ILE A 52 9.19 0.25 -1.79
C ILE A 52 8.30 -0.98 -1.95
N ILE A 53 8.68 -1.95 -2.80
CA ILE A 53 7.93 -3.21 -2.95
C ILE A 53 7.96 -4.03 -1.66
N ASN A 54 9.07 -4.00 -0.92
CA ASN A 54 9.15 -4.68 0.37
C ASN A 54 8.25 -3.97 1.40
N GLN A 55 8.33 -2.64 1.50
CA GLN A 55 7.49 -1.84 2.42
C GLN A 55 5.98 -1.99 2.15
N LEU A 56 5.55 -1.76 0.90
CA LEU A 56 4.74 -2.72 0.17
C LEU A 56 4.01 -3.85 0.92
N ASN A 57 4.72 -4.97 0.95
CA ASN A 57 4.30 -6.27 1.41
C ASN A 57 4.24 -6.32 2.94
N ASP A 58 5.20 -5.66 3.61
CA ASP A 58 5.24 -5.56 5.06
C ASP A 58 3.98 -4.86 5.56
N TRP A 59 3.68 -3.67 5.02
CA TRP A 59 2.47 -2.93 5.35
C TRP A 59 1.20 -3.75 5.06
N ALA A 60 1.13 -4.44 3.92
CA ALA A 60 -0.03 -5.29 3.61
C ALA A 60 -0.26 -6.41 4.65
N SER A 61 0.82 -6.90 5.28
CA SER A 61 0.78 -7.98 6.29
C SER A 61 0.47 -7.51 7.72
N GLU A 62 0.60 -6.21 7.99
CA GLU A 62 0.25 -5.62 9.29
C GLU A 62 -1.27 -5.51 9.47
N GLU A 63 -1.75 -5.50 10.72
CA GLU A 63 -3.18 -5.31 11.00
C GLU A 63 -3.63 -3.85 10.73
N PRO A 64 -4.79 -3.62 10.08
CA PRO A 64 -5.68 -4.62 9.47
C PRO A 64 -5.03 -5.29 8.24
N VAL A 65 -5.06 -6.63 8.16
CA VAL A 65 -4.41 -7.34 7.04
C VAL A 65 -5.09 -7.04 5.70
N ALA A 66 -4.29 -6.75 4.67
CA ALA A 66 -4.71 -6.69 3.29
C ALA A 66 -4.18 -7.90 2.52
N SER A 67 -5.02 -8.92 2.30
CA SER A 67 -4.55 -10.17 1.70
C SER A 67 -4.21 -9.99 0.21
N GLU A 68 -3.24 -10.76 -0.28
CA GLU A 68 -2.92 -10.77 -1.71
C GLU A 68 -4.09 -11.18 -2.61
N GLY A 69 -5.05 -11.96 -2.09
CA GLY A 69 -6.28 -12.31 -2.81
C GLY A 69 -7.12 -11.07 -3.10
N GLU A 70 -7.41 -10.27 -2.07
CA GLU A 70 -8.17 -9.03 -2.17
C GLU A 70 -7.45 -7.99 -3.04
N ILE A 71 -6.14 -7.83 -2.83
CA ILE A 71 -5.33 -6.89 -3.62
C ILE A 71 -5.37 -7.26 -5.10
N LYS A 72 -5.17 -8.53 -5.45
CA LYS A 72 -5.22 -9.00 -6.85
C LYS A 72 -6.61 -8.86 -7.44
N GLN A 73 -7.67 -9.05 -6.65
CA GLN A 73 -9.05 -8.90 -7.13
C GLN A 73 -9.34 -7.44 -7.51
N LEU A 74 -8.88 -6.49 -6.70
CA LEU A 74 -9.09 -5.06 -6.95
C LEU A 74 -8.19 -4.51 -8.06
N LEU A 75 -6.95 -5.00 -8.19
CA LEU A 75 -6.05 -4.59 -9.28
C LEU A 75 -6.47 -5.07 -10.68
N LYS A 76 -7.35 -6.07 -10.77
CA LYS A 76 -7.92 -6.58 -12.03
C LYS A 76 -9.11 -5.76 -12.55
N LYS A 77 -9.69 -4.91 -11.70
CA LYS A 77 -10.78 -4.00 -12.06
C LYS A 77 -10.21 -2.74 -12.71
#